data_AF-D1PYG3-F1
#
_entry.id   AF-D1PYG3-F1
#
_cell.length_a   1.000
_cell.length_b   1.000
_cell.length_c   1.000
_cell.angle_alpha   90.00
_cell.angle_beta   90.00
_cell.angle_gamma   90.00
#
_symmetry.space_group_name_H-M   'P 1'
#
loop_
_entity.id
_entity.type
_entity.pdbx_description
1 polymer ?
#
loop_
_entity_poly.entity_id
_entity_poly.type
_entity_poly.pdbx_seq_one_letter_code
_entity_poly.pdbx_strand_id
1 'polypeptide(L)'
;MLLIFFLVTTNMDVDKGLMRQLPPAEVQEQEESFVAKGTMMTLRLTADNKLLADGKPIAMKQLRRHTEAFVRKIGKKHLIKIDAAPEAKYDIYFQMQNELVSAYRNLRNETSRRLFHQDYASLSQEQRDRVKLECPQRIAEQYNGIPTEGNQVSAEGGKE
;
A
#
# COMPACT_ATOMS: atom_id res chain seq x y z
N MET A 1 34.84 49.28 -30.36
CA MET A 1 35.77 48.46 -31.15
C MET A 1 36.99 48.19 -30.28
N LEU A 2 37.10 47.00 -29.69
CA LEU A 2 38.32 46.19 -29.53
C LEU A 2 38.03 45.08 -28.50
N LEU A 3 37.66 43.92 -29.03
CA LEU A 3 37.96 42.62 -28.47
C LEU A 3 39.42 42.58 -28.02
N ILE A 4 39.65 42.08 -26.80
CA ILE A 4 40.80 41.29 -26.31
C ILE A 4 40.90 41.54 -24.79
N PHE A 5 41.10 40.60 -23.86
CA PHE A 5 41.66 39.26 -23.88
C PHE A 5 40.89 38.45 -22.83
N PHE A 6 40.29 37.33 -23.24
CA PHE A 6 40.69 35.98 -22.82
C PHE A 6 41.30 35.78 -21.40
N LEU A 7 40.75 36.39 -20.36
CA LEU A 7 41.23 36.20 -18.98
C LEU A 7 40.09 36.16 -17.96
N VAL A 8 39.03 35.45 -18.31
CA VAL A 8 38.18 34.80 -17.31
C VAL A 8 38.26 33.31 -17.61
N THR A 9 39.45 32.74 -17.42
CA THR A 9 39.55 31.32 -17.09
C THR A 9 38.79 31.19 -15.79
N THR A 10 37.51 30.85 -15.93
CA THR A 10 36.67 30.28 -14.90
C THR A 10 37.59 29.38 -14.09
N ASN A 11 37.93 29.81 -12.88
CA ASN A 11 38.55 28.94 -11.91
C ASN A 11 37.52 27.84 -11.70
N MET A 12 37.72 26.72 -12.39
CA MET A 12 37.05 25.47 -12.05
C MET A 12 37.69 25.06 -10.73
N ASP A 13 37.25 25.70 -9.65
CA ASP A 13 37.49 25.28 -8.27
C ASP A 13 36.59 24.07 -8.05
N VAL A 14 37.06 22.94 -8.57
CA VAL A 14 36.44 21.63 -8.40
C VAL A 14 37.23 20.89 -7.35
N ASP A 15 37.22 21.36 -6.11
CA ASP A 15 37.82 20.55 -5.05
C ASP A 15 37.21 20.75 -3.68
N LYS A 16 35.87 20.81 -3.63
CA LYS A 16 35.09 20.20 -2.53
C LYS A 16 33.83 19.62 -3.13
N GLY A 17 33.93 18.38 -3.60
CA GLY A 17 32.78 17.53 -3.85
C GLY A 17 31.83 17.66 -2.65
N LEU A 18 30.56 17.98 -2.95
CA LEU A 18 29.49 18.17 -1.97
C LEU A 18 29.67 17.18 -0.82
N MET A 19 30.18 17.64 0.34
CA MET A 19 30.14 16.85 1.55
C MET A 19 28.68 16.76 1.97
N ARG A 20 27.98 15.82 1.35
CA ARG A 20 26.68 15.37 1.79
C ARG A 20 26.94 14.61 3.08
N GLN A 21 26.95 15.33 4.20
CA GLN A 21 26.70 14.66 5.46
C GLN A 21 25.35 13.99 5.30
N LEU A 22 25.31 12.67 5.50
CA LEU A 22 24.02 12.01 5.65
C LEU A 22 23.30 12.77 6.77
N PRO A 23 22.01 13.12 6.60
CA PRO A 23 21.24 13.57 7.75
C PRO A 23 21.48 12.56 8.88
N PRO A 24 21.75 13.02 10.11
CA PRO A 24 21.87 12.11 11.23
C PRO A 24 20.65 11.20 11.19
N ALA A 25 20.85 9.91 11.44
CA ALA A 25 19.74 8.98 11.54
C ALA A 25 18.83 9.51 12.65
N GLU A 26 17.82 10.29 12.28
CA GLU A 26 16.62 10.40 13.07
C GLU A 26 16.22 8.94 13.20
N VAL A 27 16.41 8.42 14.41
CA VAL A 27 15.67 7.27 14.90
C VAL A 27 14.23 7.76 14.91
N GLN A 28 13.65 7.87 13.72
CA GLN A 28 12.27 7.52 13.53
C GLN A 28 12.22 6.14 14.15
N GLU A 29 11.53 6.03 15.27
CA GLU A 29 11.02 4.75 15.72
C GLU A 29 10.22 4.22 14.54
N GLN A 30 10.95 3.56 13.65
CA GLN A 30 10.42 2.79 12.58
C GLN A 30 9.56 1.76 13.30
N GLU A 31 8.26 1.97 13.28
CA GLU A 31 7.27 0.90 13.36
C GLU A 31 7.47 -0.13 12.20
N GLU A 32 8.64 -0.16 11.54
CA GLU A 32 9.07 -1.11 10.52
C GLU A 32 9.74 -2.35 11.10
N SER A 33 9.79 -2.53 12.42
CA SER A 33 10.18 -3.84 12.94
C SER A 33 9.00 -4.79 12.87
N PHE A 34 9.07 -5.73 11.91
CA PHE A 34 8.29 -6.97 11.90
C PHE A 34 6.80 -6.80 11.52
N VAL A 35 6.49 -6.72 10.22
CA VAL A 35 5.41 -7.61 9.75
C VAL A 35 5.90 -9.02 10.06
N ALA A 36 5.56 -9.52 11.25
CA ALA A 36 5.96 -10.84 11.69
C ALA A 36 5.62 -11.81 10.57
N LYS A 37 6.57 -12.63 10.12
CA LYS A 37 6.43 -13.46 8.90
C LYS A 37 5.14 -14.29 8.79
N GLY A 38 4.35 -14.42 9.87
CA GLY A 38 3.03 -15.06 9.89
C GLY A 38 1.80 -14.12 9.95
N THR A 39 1.93 -12.79 9.93
CA THR A 39 0.80 -11.84 9.98
C THR A 39 0.41 -11.29 8.62
N MET A 40 1.12 -11.68 7.55
CA MET A 40 0.85 -11.25 6.18
C MET A 40 0.24 -12.38 5.35
N MET A 41 -0.79 -12.05 4.58
CA MET A 41 -1.34 -12.90 3.53
C MET A 41 -1.16 -12.19 2.20
N THR A 42 -0.54 -12.86 1.23
CA THR A 42 -0.31 -12.30 -0.10
C THR A 42 -1.33 -12.84 -1.09
N LEU A 43 -2.12 -11.96 -1.68
CA LEU A 43 -3.05 -12.24 -2.76
C LEU A 43 -2.41 -11.81 -4.07
N ARG A 44 -2.13 -12.77 -4.95
CA ARG A 44 -1.51 -12.52 -6.24
C ARG A 44 -2.47 -12.89 -7.36
N LEU A 45 -2.73 -11.95 -8.26
CA LEU A 45 -3.48 -12.18 -9.49
C LEU A 45 -2.50 -12.32 -10.66
N THR A 46 -2.45 -13.50 -11.27
CA THR A 46 -1.53 -13.77 -12.39
C THR A 46 -2.07 -13.24 -13.72
N ALA A 47 -1.21 -13.13 -14.73
CA ALA A 47 -1.60 -12.79 -16.11
C ALA A 47 -2.65 -13.77 -16.68
N ASP A 48 -2.60 -15.04 -16.27
CA ASP A 48 -3.61 -16.06 -16.62
C ASP A 48 -4.94 -15.92 -15.86
N ASN A 49 -5.18 -14.79 -15.17
CA ASN A 49 -6.36 -14.54 -14.35
C ASN A 49 -6.58 -15.53 -13.20
N LYS A 50 -5.50 -16.16 -12.71
CA LYS A 50 -5.57 -17.06 -11.55
C LYS A 50 -5.26 -16.29 -10.28
N LEU A 51 -6.09 -16.50 -9.26
CA LEU A 51 -5.90 -15.97 -7.93
C LEU A 51 -5.08 -16.95 -7.09
N LEU A 52 -3.97 -16.47 -6.54
CA LEU A 52 -3.10 -17.20 -5.62
C LEU A 52 -3.17 -16.54 -4.24
N ALA A 53 -3.35 -17.33 -3.18
CA ALA A 53 -3.17 -16.89 -1.80
C ALA A 53 -1.93 -17.59 -1.23
N ASP A 54 -0.95 -16.80 -0.81
CA ASP A 54 0.35 -17.27 -0.31
C ASP A 54 1.01 -18.29 -1.26
N GLY A 55 0.90 -18.01 -2.57
CA GLY A 55 1.42 -18.85 -3.66
C GLY A 55 0.57 -20.07 -4.03
N LYS A 56 -0.54 -20.35 -3.31
CA LYS A 56 -1.44 -21.47 -3.60
C LYS A 56 -2.67 -21.01 -4.38
N PRO A 57 -3.07 -21.72 -5.45
CA PRO A 57 -4.26 -21.36 -6.21
C PRO A 57 -5.51 -21.51 -5.36
N ILE A 58 -6.34 -20.46 -5.35
CA ILE A 58 -7.63 -20.45 -4.68
C ILE A 58 -8.73 -19.98 -5.64
N ALA A 59 -9.93 -20.52 -5.49
CA ALA A 59 -11.09 -20.05 -6.24
C ALA A 59 -11.60 -18.72 -5.65
N MET A 60 -12.09 -17.82 -6.49
CA MET A 60 -12.63 -16.51 -6.06
C MET A 60 -13.69 -16.64 -4.95
N LYS A 61 -14.58 -17.63 -5.08
CA LYS A 61 -15.64 -17.92 -4.07
C LYS A 61 -15.08 -18.29 -2.69
N GLN A 62 -13.85 -18.82 -2.62
CA GLN A 62 -13.21 -19.22 -1.37
C GLN A 62 -12.43 -18.08 -0.71
N LEU A 63 -12.10 -17.02 -1.47
CA LEU A 63 -11.30 -15.89 -0.99
C LEU A 63 -11.89 -15.29 0.27
N ARG A 64 -13.20 -14.98 0.27
CA ARG A 64 -13.89 -14.39 1.41
C ARG A 64 -13.70 -15.21 2.70
N ARG A 65 -14.02 -16.50 2.65
CA ARG A 65 -13.88 -17.41 3.81
C ARG A 65 -12.43 -17.50 4.27
N HIS A 66 -11.49 -17.54 3.31
CA HIS A 66 -10.07 -17.63 3.61
C HIS A 66 -9.57 -16.35 4.31
N THR A 67 -9.96 -15.18 3.81
CA THR A 67 -9.67 -13.88 4.41
C THR A 67 -10.26 -13.74 5.81
N GLU A 68 -11.54 -14.12 5.99
CA GLU A 68 -12.18 -14.08 7.31
C GLU A 68 -11.45 -14.95 8.33
N ALA A 69 -11.09 -16.19 7.94
CA ALA A 69 -10.35 -17.11 8.80
C ALA A 69 -8.95 -16.57 9.15
N PHE A 70 -8.25 -15.99 8.16
CA PHE A 70 -6.94 -15.39 8.37
C PHE A 70 -7.00 -14.20 9.34
N VAL A 71 -7.91 -13.25 9.10
CA VAL A 71 -8.06 -12.07 9.96
C VAL A 71 -8.49 -12.46 11.37
N ARG A 72 -9.37 -13.46 11.53
CA ARG A 72 -9.76 -13.98 12.86
C ARG A 72 -8.58 -14.61 13.59
N LYS A 73 -7.72 -15.35 12.88
CA LYS A 73 -6.54 -16.01 13.47
C LYS A 73 -5.47 -15.01 13.92
N ILE A 74 -5.21 -13.99 13.11
CA ILE A 74 -4.11 -13.04 13.35
C ILE A 74 -4.56 -11.83 14.19
N GLY A 75 -5.82 -11.43 14.09
CA GLY A 75 -6.36 -10.25 14.76
C GLY A 75 -5.87 -8.94 14.13
N LYS A 76 -5.82 -7.87 14.91
CA LYS A 76 -5.59 -6.47 14.43
C LYS A 76 -4.26 -6.22 13.71
N LYS A 77 -3.30 -7.14 13.86
CA LYS A 77 -1.96 -7.03 13.27
C LYS A 77 -1.85 -7.63 11.86
N HIS A 78 -2.94 -8.16 11.32
CA HIS A 78 -2.94 -8.74 9.97
C HIS A 78 -2.59 -7.70 8.90
N LEU A 79 -2.01 -8.16 7.80
CA LEU A 79 -1.79 -7.38 6.59
C LEU A 79 -2.19 -8.23 5.38
N ILE A 80 -3.09 -7.73 4.55
CA ILE A 80 -3.41 -8.32 3.26
C ILE A 80 -2.62 -7.56 2.21
N LYS A 81 -1.68 -8.22 1.54
CA LYS A 81 -0.95 -7.65 0.40
C LYS A 81 -1.63 -8.09 -0.89
N ILE A 82 -1.89 -7.16 -1.80
CA ILE A 82 -2.42 -7.43 -3.14
C ILE A 82 -1.32 -7.13 -4.16
N ASP A 83 -1.06 -8.11 -5.03
CA ASP A 83 -0.15 -8.03 -6.17
C ASP A 83 -0.93 -8.44 -7.43
N ALA A 84 -1.14 -7.51 -8.36
CA ALA A 84 -1.83 -7.79 -9.61
C ALA A 84 -0.88 -7.66 -10.79
N ALA A 85 -0.83 -8.69 -11.62
CA ALA A 85 -0.16 -8.61 -12.92
C ALA A 85 -0.87 -7.56 -13.81
N PRO A 86 -0.12 -6.73 -14.54
CA PRO A 86 -0.72 -5.70 -15.40
C PRO A 86 -1.59 -6.28 -16.52
N GLU A 87 -1.35 -7.53 -16.93
CA GLU A 87 -2.14 -8.25 -17.94
C GLU A 87 -3.41 -8.89 -17.37
N ALA A 88 -3.59 -8.87 -16.05
CA ALA A 88 -4.77 -9.44 -15.43
C ALA A 88 -6.01 -8.61 -15.77
N LYS A 89 -7.13 -9.30 -16.00
CA LYS A 89 -8.40 -8.66 -16.31
C LYS A 89 -8.90 -7.85 -15.11
N TYR A 90 -9.28 -6.61 -15.39
CA TYR A 90 -9.86 -5.70 -14.41
C TYR A 90 -11.07 -6.32 -13.68
N ASP A 91 -11.95 -7.04 -14.39
CA ASP A 91 -13.11 -7.69 -13.76
C ASP A 91 -12.73 -8.66 -12.64
N ILE A 92 -11.65 -9.42 -12.82
CA ILE A 92 -11.20 -10.41 -11.84
C ILE A 92 -10.62 -9.72 -10.62
N TYR A 93 -9.85 -8.66 -10.85
CA TYR A 93 -9.37 -7.78 -9.80
C TYR A 93 -10.50 -7.11 -9.01
N PHE A 94 -11.52 -6.59 -9.69
CA PHE A 94 -12.69 -5.99 -9.07
C PHE A 94 -13.50 -7.01 -8.25
N GLN A 95 -13.68 -8.23 -8.77
CA GLN A 95 -14.30 -9.32 -8.03
C GLN A 95 -13.52 -9.67 -6.76
N MET A 96 -12.18 -9.74 -6.84
CA MET A 96 -11.33 -9.95 -5.66
C MET A 96 -11.55 -8.87 -4.61
N GLN A 97 -11.56 -7.60 -5.00
CA GLN A 97 -11.82 -6.49 -4.08
C GLN A 97 -13.20 -6.59 -3.42
N ASN A 98 -14.25 -6.91 -4.18
CA ASN A 98 -15.60 -7.08 -3.65
C ASN A 98 -15.69 -8.20 -2.60
N GLU A 99 -14.98 -9.30 -2.84
CA GLU A 99 -14.90 -10.40 -1.87
C GLU A 99 -14.18 -9.98 -0.59
N LEU A 100 -13.09 -9.20 -0.68
CA LEU A 100 -12.40 -8.65 0.49
C LEU A 100 -13.28 -7.68 1.27
N VAL A 101 -13.94 -6.74 0.59
CA VAL A 101 -14.88 -5.81 1.23
C VAL A 101 -15.99 -6.58 1.95
N SER A 102 -16.53 -7.63 1.31
CA SER A 102 -17.54 -8.49 1.90
C SER A 102 -17.03 -9.24 3.14
N ALA A 103 -15.80 -9.74 3.11
CA ALA A 103 -15.16 -10.37 4.26
C ALA A 103 -15.08 -9.42 5.46
N TYR A 104 -14.61 -8.18 5.26
CA TYR A 104 -14.54 -7.19 6.34
C TYR A 104 -15.92 -6.75 6.84
N ARG A 105 -16.93 -6.65 5.97
CA ARG A 105 -18.32 -6.41 6.39
C ARG A 105 -18.80 -7.50 7.34
N ASN A 106 -18.56 -8.77 7.01
CA ASN A 106 -18.92 -9.91 7.86
C ASN A 106 -18.19 -9.87 9.19
N LEU A 107 -16.87 -9.66 9.19
CA LEU A 107 -16.05 -9.58 10.41
C LEU A 107 -16.49 -8.43 11.33
N ARG A 108 -16.81 -7.26 10.77
CA ARG A 108 -17.31 -6.12 11.54
C ARG A 108 -18.71 -6.38 12.11
N ASN A 109 -19.58 -7.05 11.35
CA ASN A 109 -20.91 -7.44 11.83
C ASN A 109 -20.87 -8.51 12.93
N GLU A 110 -19.95 -9.47 12.83
CA GLU A 110 -19.68 -10.42 13.91
C GLU A 110 -19.15 -9.70 15.15
N THR A 111 -18.23 -8.74 14.97
CA THR A 111 -17.67 -7.94 16.06
C THR A 111 -18.73 -7.04 16.72
N SER A 112 -19.65 -6.44 15.95
CA SER A 112 -20.75 -5.63 16.51
C SER A 112 -21.67 -6.49 17.36
N ARG A 113 -22.06 -7.67 16.88
CA ARG A 113 -22.91 -8.59 17.65
C ARG A 113 -22.22 -9.08 18.92
N ARG A 114 -20.90 -9.26 18.89
CA ARG A 114 -20.11 -9.66 20.07
C ARG A 114 -19.99 -8.56 21.11
N LEU A 115 -19.84 -7.30 20.70
CA LEU A 115 -19.59 -6.17 21.61
C LEU A 115 -20.88 -5.47 22.08
N PHE A 116 -21.88 -5.38 21.22
CA PHE A 116 -23.07 -4.53 21.41
C PHE A 116 -24.39 -5.29 21.22
N HIS A 117 -24.34 -6.58 20.89
CA HIS A 117 -25.53 -7.41 20.61
C HIS A 117 -26.45 -6.85 19.50
N GLN A 118 -25.89 -6.05 18.60
CA GLN A 118 -26.59 -5.40 17.49
C GLN A 118 -25.84 -5.63 16.19
N ASP A 119 -26.56 -5.61 15.08
CA ASP A 119 -25.96 -5.61 13.75
C ASP A 119 -25.23 -4.29 13.46
N TYR A 120 -24.17 -4.37 12.67
CA TYR A 120 -23.28 -3.24 12.40
C TYR A 120 -24.01 -2.04 11.77
N ALA A 121 -25.07 -2.31 11.01
CA ALA A 121 -25.89 -1.28 10.37
C ALA A 121 -26.73 -0.46 11.36
N SER A 122 -27.03 -1.00 12.55
CA SER A 122 -27.87 -0.37 13.57
C SER A 122 -27.07 0.38 14.64
N LEU A 123 -25.73 0.32 14.58
CA LEU A 123 -24.85 0.94 15.56
C LEU A 123 -24.80 2.47 15.45
N SER A 124 -24.60 3.15 16.58
CA SER A 124 -24.24 4.58 16.61
C SER A 124 -22.85 4.82 16.02
N GLN A 125 -22.53 6.07 15.67
CA GLN A 125 -21.24 6.40 15.08
C GLN A 125 -20.06 6.04 15.99
N GLU A 126 -20.16 6.33 17.30
CA GLU A 126 -19.14 5.96 18.30
C GLU A 126 -18.94 4.44 18.40
N GLN A 127 -20.03 3.67 18.40
CA GLN A 127 -19.98 2.21 18.42
C GLN A 127 -19.33 1.65 17.14
N ARG A 128 -19.64 2.23 15.97
CA ARG A 128 -19.01 1.85 14.69
C ARG A 128 -17.52 2.11 14.72
N ASP A 129 -17.09 3.23 15.26
CA ASP A 129 -15.67 3.57 15.35
C ASP A 129 -14.94 2.63 16.32
N ARG A 130 -15.60 2.23 17.42
CA ARG A 130 -15.09 1.14 18.28
C ARG A 130 -14.96 -0.18 17.54
N VAL A 131 -15.94 -0.59 16.74
CA VAL A 131 -15.84 -1.81 15.91
C VAL A 131 -14.72 -1.71 14.89
N LYS A 132 -14.52 -0.56 14.23
CA LYS A 132 -13.40 -0.36 13.28
C LYS A 132 -12.04 -0.47 13.95
N LEU A 133 -11.91 0.01 15.20
CA LEU A 133 -10.69 -0.16 15.99
C LEU A 133 -10.45 -1.62 16.38
N GLU A 134 -11.52 -2.39 16.64
CA GLU A 134 -11.43 -3.81 16.96
C GLU A 134 -11.16 -4.69 15.73
N CYS A 135 -11.69 -4.31 14.57
CA CYS A 135 -11.52 -4.99 13.30
C CYS A 135 -11.06 -3.99 12.21
N PRO A 136 -9.78 -3.55 12.26
CA PRO A 136 -9.23 -2.63 11.27
C PRO A 136 -9.13 -3.32 9.91
N GLN A 137 -9.26 -2.55 8.84
CA GLN A 137 -9.03 -3.05 7.49
C GLN A 137 -7.59 -2.68 7.09
N ARG A 138 -6.73 -3.69 6.93
CA ARG A 138 -5.31 -3.50 6.63
C ARG A 138 -4.96 -4.17 5.32
N ILE A 139 -5.03 -3.40 4.24
CA ILE A 139 -4.76 -3.85 2.88
C ILE A 139 -3.67 -2.95 2.30
N ALA A 140 -2.63 -3.55 1.72
CA ALA A 140 -1.61 -2.88 0.94
C ALA A 140 -1.65 -3.40 -0.49
N GLU A 141 -1.71 -2.51 -1.46
CA GLU A 141 -1.81 -2.85 -2.87
C GLU A 141 -0.61 -2.32 -3.63
N GLN A 142 -0.02 -3.16 -4.48
CA GLN A 142 1.04 -2.78 -5.40
C GLN A 142 0.53 -2.91 -6.83
N TYR A 143 0.50 -1.80 -7.55
CA TYR A 143 0.18 -1.75 -8.97
C TYR A 143 1.47 -1.72 -9.78
N ASN A 144 1.77 -2.79 -10.51
CA ASN A 144 3.01 -2.90 -11.30
C ASN A 144 2.85 -2.35 -12.74
N GLY A 145 1.86 -1.48 -13.00
CA GLY A 145 1.46 -1.10 -14.35
C GLY A 145 1.65 0.38 -14.75
N ILE A 146 2.50 1.15 -14.08
CA ILE A 146 2.88 2.48 -14.57
C ILE A 146 4.35 2.43 -14.99
N PRO A 147 4.69 2.49 -16.29
CA PRO A 147 5.98 3.03 -16.68
C PRO A 147 6.01 4.46 -16.17
N THR A 148 6.92 4.75 -15.25
CA THR A 148 7.20 6.12 -14.82
C THR A 148 7.71 6.88 -16.05
N GLU A 149 6.81 7.47 -16.83
CA GLU A 149 7.18 8.51 -17.79
C GLU A 149 7.81 9.63 -16.97
N GLY A 150 9.11 9.82 -17.19
CA GLY A 150 9.90 10.80 -16.49
C GLY A 150 9.33 12.18 -16.75
N ASN A 151 8.79 12.80 -15.71
CA ASN A 151 8.62 14.25 -15.72
C ASN A 151 9.88 14.88 -15.11
N GLN A 152 10.94 14.96 -15.92
CA GLN A 152 11.92 16.03 -15.84
C GLN A 152 11.58 17.05 -16.94
N VAL A 153 10.90 18.12 -16.54
CA VAL A 153 11.03 19.46 -17.12
C VAL A 153 10.71 20.41 -15.97
N SER A 154 11.76 20.83 -15.26
CA SER A 154 12.44 22.11 -15.48
C SER A 154 11.56 23.29 -15.06
N ALA A 155 11.93 23.83 -13.90
CA ALA A 155 11.59 25.18 -13.52
C ALA A 155 12.41 26.17 -14.36
N GLU A 156 11.74 26.94 -15.21
CA GLU A 156 12.05 28.30 -15.68
C GLU A 156 10.66 28.88 -16.01
N GLY A 157 10.16 30.01 -15.52
CA GLY A 157 10.81 31.26 -15.15
C GLY A 157 10.43 32.34 -16.17
N GLY A 158 9.44 33.20 -15.87
CA GLY A 158 9.46 34.60 -16.33
C GLY A 158 8.24 35.19 -17.06
N LYS A 159 7.73 36.28 -16.43
CA LYS A 159 7.21 37.55 -16.97
C LYS A 159 5.80 37.61 -17.60
N GLU A 160 4.93 38.43 -17.01
CA GLU A 160 4.81 39.88 -17.31
C GLU A 160 4.60 40.68 -16.02
#